data_AF-A0A2E0YXY6-F1
#
_entry.id   AF-A0A2E0YXY6-F1
#
_cell.length_a   1.000
_cell.length_b   1.000
_cell.length_c   1.000
_cell.angle_alpha   90.00
_cell.angle_beta   90.00
_cell.angle_gamma   90.00
#
_symmetry.space_group_name_H-M   'P 1'
#
loop_
_entity.id
_entity.type
_entity.pdbx_description
1 polymer ?
#
loop_
_entity_poly.entity_id
_entity_poly.type
_entity_poly.pdbx_seq_one_letter_code
_entity_poly.pdbx_strand_id
1 'polypeptide(L)'
;MSDQETPTPQEGPATQESPQHQGAPQPTGFDLGTVIAQATQVITDPGGFYRGMAKGGGYSEPLIFALVMGVVSGLVFGVLSIIGLTGAGAAGLGAVIFMPIGLLIGSFIGAAILFVIWKLMGSPENYETAYRCVAYSTGILPVVTIIGIIPYLGTVVRVIWGIWLMIIASTEVHGRSQQTAMIVFGVLGLLGLFSGLSGEHASRNVQEAVERNAAELEQRMQSLENLGVNKDGEIDPEKMGRAMGEFFKGMEEAAREAEQAAQESN
;
A
#
# COMPACT_ATOMS: atom_id res chain seq x y z
N MET A 1 3.78 85.84 30.69
CA MET A 1 2.48 85.62 30.05
C MET A 1 2.78 84.94 28.74
N SER A 2 2.62 83.62 28.79
CA SER A 2 2.94 82.67 27.73
C SER A 2 1.64 82.34 27.05
N ASP A 3 1.58 82.42 25.72
CA ASP A 3 0.59 81.68 24.94
C ASP A 3 1.37 81.02 23.78
N GLN A 4 1.75 79.76 24.02
CA GLN A 4 2.22 78.84 23.00
C GLN A 4 0.98 78.24 22.32
N GLU A 5 0.82 78.51 21.03
CA GLU A 5 -0.13 77.78 20.19
C GLU A 5 0.28 76.31 20.14
N THR A 6 -0.64 75.45 20.53
CA THR A 6 -0.52 73.99 20.49
C THR A 6 -0.84 73.51 19.07
N PRO A 7 -0.01 72.68 18.41
CA PRO A 7 -0.40 72.07 17.15
C PRO A 7 -1.33 70.87 17.41
N THR A 8 -2.45 70.85 16.70
CA THR A 8 -3.39 69.72 16.59
C THR A 8 -2.67 68.42 16.19
N PRO A 9 -2.96 67.27 16.84
CA PRO A 9 -2.43 65.98 16.40
C PRO A 9 -3.04 65.58 15.05
N GLN A 10 -2.19 65.26 14.07
CA GLN A 10 -2.60 64.58 12.85
C GLN A 10 -2.96 63.13 13.18
N GLU A 11 -4.24 62.76 13.05
CA GLU A 11 -4.68 61.36 13.02
C GLU A 11 -4.04 60.66 11.81
N GLY A 12 -3.08 59.77 12.07
CA GLY A 12 -2.57 58.84 11.06
C GLY A 12 -3.68 57.90 10.59
N PRO A 13 -3.57 57.33 9.38
CA PRO A 13 -4.60 56.44 8.86
C PRO A 13 -4.73 55.22 9.77
N ALA A 14 -5.95 55.01 10.26
CA ALA A 14 -6.34 53.84 11.04
C ALA A 14 -5.84 52.58 10.34
N THR A 15 -4.98 51.83 11.03
CA THR A 15 -4.58 50.49 10.63
C THR A 15 -5.88 49.67 10.58
N GLN A 16 -6.32 49.33 9.38
CA GLN A 16 -7.38 48.34 9.19
C GLN A 16 -6.84 47.03 9.76
N GLU A 17 -7.26 46.69 10.97
CA GLU A 17 -7.11 45.35 11.51
C GLU A 17 -7.83 44.40 10.55
N SER A 18 -7.05 43.63 9.79
CA SER A 18 -7.54 42.52 8.99
C SER A 18 -8.47 41.68 9.87
N PRO A 19 -9.68 41.31 9.41
CA PRO A 19 -10.57 40.49 10.20
C PRO A 19 -9.84 39.21 10.57
N GLN A 20 -9.58 39.05 11.86
CA GLN A 20 -9.14 37.79 12.45
C GLN A 20 -10.07 36.73 11.89
N HIS A 21 -9.53 35.83 11.07
CA HIS A 21 -10.24 34.63 10.65
C HIS A 21 -10.67 33.91 11.93
N GLN A 22 -11.93 34.10 12.29
CA GLN A 22 -12.63 33.23 13.22
C GLN A 22 -12.46 31.83 12.66
N GLY A 23 -11.57 31.06 13.28
CA GLY A 23 -11.34 29.68 12.92
C GLY A 23 -12.68 28.99 12.91
N ALA A 24 -13.08 28.47 11.75
CA ALA A 24 -14.22 27.58 11.65
C ALA A 24 -14.10 26.51 12.75
N PRO A 25 -15.22 26.05 13.35
CA PRO A 25 -15.17 24.99 14.33
C PRO A 25 -14.40 23.82 13.71
N GLN A 26 -13.22 23.53 14.29
CA GLN A 26 -12.43 22.37 13.91
C GLN A 26 -13.33 21.15 14.12
N PRO A 27 -13.56 20.30 13.10
CA PRO A 27 -14.42 19.13 13.27
C PRO A 27 -13.81 18.25 14.37
N THR A 28 -14.43 18.25 15.55
CA THR A 28 -14.06 17.41 16.69
C THR A 28 -14.68 16.03 16.48
N GLY A 29 -14.09 15.24 15.59
CA GLY A 29 -14.49 13.85 15.38
C GLY A 29 -14.09 13.29 14.03
N PHE A 30 -13.94 11.97 13.98
CA PHE A 30 -13.84 11.23 12.73
C PHE A 30 -15.13 11.38 11.92
N ASP A 31 -15.01 11.81 10.66
CA ASP A 31 -16.12 11.85 9.72
C ASP A 31 -15.78 11.05 8.45
N LEU A 32 -16.47 9.93 8.26
CA LEU A 32 -16.31 9.07 7.09
C LEU A 32 -16.72 9.78 5.80
N GLY A 33 -17.69 10.72 5.85
CA GLY A 33 -18.10 11.51 4.71
C GLY A 33 -16.96 12.38 4.18
N THR A 34 -16.24 13.04 5.10
CA THR A 34 -15.02 13.79 4.79
C THR A 34 -13.94 12.91 4.16
N VAL A 35 -13.69 11.71 4.71
CA VAL A 35 -12.69 10.78 4.14
C VAL A 35 -13.04 10.36 2.71
N ILE A 36 -14.31 10.04 2.44
CA ILE A 36 -14.78 9.68 1.09
C ILE A 36 -14.66 10.87 0.14
N ALA A 37 -15.02 12.07 0.59
CA ALA A 37 -14.90 13.29 -0.21
C ALA A 37 -13.43 13.59 -0.55
N GLN A 38 -12.53 13.49 0.43
CA GLN A 38 -11.08 13.64 0.22
C GLN A 38 -10.55 12.59 -0.76
N ALA A 39 -10.91 11.31 -0.61
CA ALA A 39 -10.48 10.26 -1.52
C ALA A 39 -10.99 10.49 -2.94
N THR A 40 -12.25 10.89 -3.08
CA THR A 40 -12.84 11.27 -4.36
C THR A 40 -12.05 12.42 -4.99
N GLN A 41 -11.78 13.47 -4.23
CA GLN A 41 -11.06 14.63 -4.71
C GLN A 41 -9.61 14.31 -5.10
N VAL A 42 -8.88 13.49 -4.33
CA VAL A 42 -7.56 12.99 -4.70
C VAL A 42 -7.61 12.25 -6.05
N ILE A 43 -8.70 11.53 -6.32
CA ILE A 43 -8.86 10.77 -7.56
C ILE A 43 -9.23 11.67 -8.74
N THR A 44 -10.17 12.60 -8.56
CA THR A 44 -10.75 13.38 -9.66
C THR A 44 -10.06 14.73 -9.92
N ASP A 45 -9.49 15.34 -8.88
CA ASP A 45 -8.76 16.62 -8.94
C ASP A 45 -7.60 16.64 -7.92
N PRO A 46 -6.54 15.83 -8.14
CA PRO A 46 -5.40 15.81 -7.23
C PRO A 46 -4.69 17.16 -7.17
N GLY A 47 -4.67 17.93 -8.27
CA GLY A 47 -4.06 19.26 -8.30
C GLY A 47 -4.72 20.21 -7.31
N GLY A 48 -6.05 20.31 -7.36
CA GLY A 48 -6.82 21.11 -6.41
C GLY A 48 -6.70 20.57 -4.98
N PHE A 49 -6.74 19.25 -4.80
CA PHE A 49 -6.58 18.63 -3.48
C PHE A 49 -5.22 18.96 -2.84
N TYR A 50 -4.11 18.65 -3.53
CA TYR A 50 -2.76 18.86 -3.01
C TYR A 50 -2.42 20.34 -2.84
N ARG A 51 -2.98 21.23 -3.66
CA ARG A 51 -2.81 22.68 -3.45
C ARG A 51 -3.54 23.18 -2.21
N GLY A 52 -4.72 22.62 -1.92
CA GLY A 52 -5.61 23.06 -0.84
C GLY A 52 -5.39 22.37 0.50
N MET A 53 -4.65 21.27 0.55
CA MET A 53 -4.46 20.51 1.79
C MET A 53 -3.65 21.27 2.84
N ALA A 54 -4.00 21.07 4.11
CA ALA A 54 -3.21 21.57 5.22
C ALA A 54 -1.82 20.90 5.24
N LYS A 55 -0.77 21.70 5.40
CA LYS A 55 0.63 21.24 5.54
C LYS A 55 1.02 20.89 6.98
N GLY A 56 0.14 21.23 7.94
CA GLY A 56 0.34 21.02 9.38
C GLY A 56 -0.99 20.68 10.06
N GLY A 57 -0.95 20.42 11.36
CA GLY A 57 -2.12 20.06 12.17
C GLY A 57 -2.03 18.69 12.85
N GLY A 58 -0.88 18.03 12.77
CA GLY A 58 -0.61 16.72 13.36
C GLY A 58 -0.84 15.56 12.39
N TYR A 59 -0.64 14.34 12.89
CA TYR A 59 -0.71 13.12 12.07
C TYR A 59 -2.08 12.42 12.12
N SER A 60 -2.99 12.86 12.99
CA SER A 60 -4.26 12.15 13.24
C SER A 60 -5.12 12.03 11.99
N GLU A 61 -5.40 13.15 11.33
CA GLU A 61 -6.21 13.21 10.10
C GLU A 61 -5.65 12.33 8.95
N PRO A 62 -4.40 12.51 8.50
CA PRO A 62 -3.84 11.65 7.44
C PRO A 62 -3.73 10.18 7.86
N LEU A 63 -3.45 9.89 9.14
CA LEU A 63 -3.37 8.51 9.63
C LEU A 63 -4.74 7.83 9.59
N ILE A 64 -5.78 8.52 10.03
CA ILE A 64 -7.17 8.03 9.95
C ILE A 64 -7.57 7.82 8.50
N PHE A 65 -7.24 8.75 7.60
CA PHE A 65 -7.50 8.58 6.16
C PHE A 65 -6.85 7.31 5.62
N ALA A 66 -5.55 7.10 5.86
CA ALA A 66 -4.83 5.91 5.42
C ALA A 66 -5.40 4.64 6.07
N LEU A 67 -5.75 4.66 7.35
CA LEU A 67 -6.39 3.55 8.04
C LEU A 67 -7.72 3.15 7.36
N VAL A 68 -8.59 4.12 7.06
CA VAL A 68 -9.86 3.86 6.38
C VAL A 68 -9.63 3.28 4.99
N MET A 69 -8.71 3.86 4.20
CA MET A 69 -8.38 3.31 2.88
C MET A 69 -7.85 1.88 2.97
N GLY A 70 -7.00 1.59 3.96
CA GLY A 70 -6.50 0.24 4.22
C GLY A 70 -7.62 -0.75 4.58
N VAL A 71 -8.57 -0.35 5.44
CA VAL A 71 -9.71 -1.19 5.82
C VAL A 71 -10.62 -1.43 4.63
N VAL A 72 -10.96 -0.40 3.86
CA VAL A 72 -11.80 -0.51 2.66
C VAL A 72 -11.13 -1.41 1.62
N SER A 73 -9.84 -1.21 1.35
CA SER A 73 -9.07 -2.09 0.45
C SER A 73 -9.01 -3.52 0.94
N GLY A 74 -8.83 -3.75 2.25
CA GLY A 74 -8.82 -5.09 2.85
C GLY A 74 -10.18 -5.79 2.73
N LEU A 75 -11.28 -5.06 2.94
CA LEU A 75 -12.64 -5.56 2.73
C LEU A 75 -12.89 -5.92 1.27
N VAL A 76 -12.53 -5.03 0.34
CA VAL A 76 -12.63 -5.30 -1.10
C VAL A 76 -11.83 -6.56 -1.45
N PHE A 77 -10.58 -6.65 -1.03
CA PHE A 77 -9.75 -7.83 -1.28
C PHE A 77 -10.36 -9.11 -0.69
N GLY A 78 -10.86 -9.06 0.55
CA GLY A 78 -11.49 -10.19 1.21
C GLY A 78 -12.74 -10.69 0.46
N VAL A 79 -13.60 -9.78 0.01
CA VAL A 79 -14.78 -10.12 -0.81
C VAL A 79 -14.36 -10.76 -2.12
N LEU A 80 -13.40 -10.16 -2.84
CA LEU A 80 -12.88 -10.70 -4.10
C LEU A 80 -12.26 -12.10 -3.89
N SER A 81 -11.65 -12.34 -2.72
CA SER A 81 -11.05 -13.63 -2.37
C SER A 81 -12.08 -14.72 -2.12
N ILE A 82 -13.18 -14.40 -1.43
CA ILE A 82 -14.27 -15.37 -1.18
C ILE A 82 -14.91 -15.83 -2.49
N ILE A 83 -15.09 -14.93 -3.46
CA ILE A 83 -15.66 -15.26 -4.77
C ILE A 83 -14.64 -15.84 -5.76
N GLY A 84 -13.42 -16.15 -5.29
CA GLY A 84 -12.39 -16.84 -6.06
C GLY A 84 -11.58 -15.99 -7.03
N LEU A 85 -11.71 -14.66 -7.01
CA LEU A 85 -11.01 -13.78 -7.97
C LEU A 85 -9.56 -13.46 -7.61
N THR A 86 -9.10 -13.80 -6.41
CA THR A 86 -7.71 -13.56 -5.95
C THR A 86 -6.89 -14.83 -5.79
N GLY A 87 -7.52 -16.02 -5.85
CA GLY A 87 -6.90 -17.30 -5.50
C GLY A 87 -6.71 -17.55 -4.00
N ALA A 88 -6.93 -16.55 -3.13
CA ALA A 88 -6.69 -16.68 -1.69
C ALA A 88 -7.82 -17.37 -0.91
N GLY A 89 -9.00 -17.55 -1.52
CA GLY A 89 -10.17 -18.14 -0.87
C GLY A 89 -10.53 -17.46 0.47
N ALA A 90 -10.91 -18.25 1.47
CA ALA A 90 -11.26 -17.74 2.80
C ALA A 90 -10.08 -17.08 3.54
N ALA A 91 -8.83 -17.44 3.22
CA ALA A 91 -7.65 -16.82 3.83
C ALA A 91 -7.54 -15.33 3.48
N GLY A 92 -8.13 -14.91 2.35
CA GLY A 92 -8.17 -13.50 1.96
C GLY A 92 -8.93 -12.58 2.92
N LEU A 93 -9.77 -13.12 3.81
CA LEU A 93 -10.42 -12.34 4.88
C LEU A 93 -9.41 -11.71 5.85
N GLY A 94 -8.22 -12.31 6.00
CA GLY A 94 -7.15 -11.74 6.81
C GLY A 94 -6.70 -10.35 6.32
N ALA A 95 -6.91 -10.02 5.04
CA ALA A 95 -6.53 -8.72 4.48
C ALA A 95 -7.24 -7.54 5.16
N VAL A 96 -8.43 -7.74 5.73
CA VAL A 96 -9.16 -6.72 6.50
C VAL A 96 -8.35 -6.24 7.71
N ILE A 97 -7.51 -7.11 8.28
CA ILE A 97 -6.68 -6.81 9.46
C ILE A 97 -5.26 -6.44 9.02
N PHE A 98 -4.67 -7.23 8.13
CA PHE A 98 -3.26 -7.05 7.76
C PHE A 98 -3.00 -5.85 6.84
N MET A 99 -3.91 -5.53 5.90
CA MET A 99 -3.69 -4.39 5.00
C MET A 99 -3.64 -3.05 5.73
N PRO A 100 -4.57 -2.70 6.65
CA PRO A 100 -4.47 -1.44 7.39
C PRO A 100 -3.17 -1.33 8.19
N ILE A 101 -2.76 -2.40 8.88
CA ILE A 101 -1.53 -2.40 9.68
C ILE A 101 -0.30 -2.19 8.77
N GLY A 102 -0.21 -2.97 7.70
CA GLY A 102 0.87 -2.85 6.72
C GLY A 102 0.90 -1.48 6.04
N LEU A 103 -0.27 -0.92 5.72
CA LEU A 103 -0.39 0.40 5.11
C LEU A 103 0.03 1.50 6.08
N LEU A 104 -0.35 1.43 7.36
CA LEU A 104 0.07 2.41 8.35
C LEU A 104 1.59 2.40 8.51
N ILE A 105 2.20 1.24 8.76
CA ILE A 105 3.66 1.11 8.90
C ILE A 105 4.35 1.56 7.60
N GLY A 106 3.88 1.05 6.46
CA GLY A 106 4.41 1.38 5.15
C GLY A 106 4.28 2.85 4.80
N SER A 107 3.22 3.53 5.23
CA SER A 107 3.02 4.97 4.98
C SER A 107 4.06 5.82 5.68
N PHE A 108 4.44 5.49 6.93
CA PHE A 108 5.50 6.20 7.64
C PHE A 108 6.87 5.98 6.99
N ILE A 109 7.18 4.75 6.62
CA ILE A 109 8.44 4.40 5.94
C ILE A 109 8.51 5.07 4.57
N GLY A 110 7.44 4.95 3.77
CA GLY A 110 7.32 5.57 2.45
C GLY A 110 7.42 7.09 2.53
N ALA A 111 6.78 7.71 3.53
CA ALA A 111 6.93 9.13 3.80
C ALA A 111 8.36 9.50 4.18
N ALA A 112 9.10 8.66 4.91
CA ALA A 112 10.48 8.96 5.29
C ALA A 112 11.40 8.95 4.07
N ILE A 113 11.24 7.96 3.20
CA ILE A 113 11.96 7.87 1.92
C ILE A 113 11.62 9.08 1.05
N LEU A 114 10.34 9.39 0.86
CA LEU A 114 9.90 10.50 0.04
C LEU A 114 10.27 11.86 0.62
N PHE A 115 10.27 12.00 1.94
CA PHE A 115 10.76 13.21 2.62
C PHE A 115 12.23 13.45 2.30
N VAL A 116 13.08 12.42 2.36
CA VAL A 116 14.50 12.53 1.97
C VAL A 116 14.62 12.91 0.50
N ILE A 117 13.87 12.25 -0.39
CA ILE A 117 13.88 12.57 -1.84
C ILE A 117 13.48 14.03 -2.06
N TRP A 118 12.38 14.50 -1.47
CA TRP A 118 11.95 15.89 -1.57
C TRP A 118 12.97 16.86 -0.97
N LYS A 119 13.65 16.51 0.12
CA LYS A 119 14.73 17.31 0.69
C LYS A 119 15.93 17.41 -0.25
N LEU A 120 16.30 16.34 -0.94
CA LEU A 120 17.33 16.35 -1.98
C LEU A 120 16.91 17.19 -3.20
N MET A 121 15.61 17.24 -3.50
CA MET A 121 15.03 18.15 -4.48
C MET A 121 14.91 19.61 -3.96
N GLY A 122 15.36 19.89 -2.74
CA GLY A 122 15.40 21.22 -2.11
C GLY A 122 14.10 21.66 -1.42
N SER A 123 13.17 20.75 -1.13
CA SER A 123 11.87 21.08 -0.54
C SER A 123 12.01 21.82 0.81
N PRO A 124 11.28 22.93 1.03
CA PRO A 124 11.24 23.61 2.32
C PRO A 124 10.43 22.84 3.36
N GLU A 125 9.48 22.01 2.91
CA GLU A 125 8.50 21.34 3.76
C GLU A 125 9.11 20.35 4.76
N ASN A 126 8.37 20.07 5.83
CA ASN A 126 8.78 19.16 6.89
C ASN A 126 8.28 17.71 6.63
N TYR A 127 8.58 16.81 7.56
CA TYR A 127 8.18 15.41 7.47
C TYR A 127 6.65 15.23 7.57
N GLU A 128 5.96 16.07 8.34
CA GLU A 128 4.50 16.01 8.45
C GLU A 128 3.82 16.27 7.10
N THR A 129 4.24 17.31 6.39
CA THR A 129 3.76 17.60 5.04
C THR A 129 3.98 16.41 4.10
N ALA A 130 5.19 15.83 4.12
CA ALA A 130 5.52 14.66 3.31
C ALA A 130 4.64 13.44 3.65
N TYR A 131 4.41 13.18 4.95
CA TYR A 131 3.54 12.10 5.39
C TYR A 131 2.10 12.30 4.94
N ARG A 132 1.56 13.53 5.06
CA ARG A 132 0.23 13.86 4.57
C ARG A 132 0.11 13.57 3.06
N CYS A 133 1.14 13.91 2.27
CA CYS A 133 1.15 13.61 0.84
C CYS A 133 1.04 12.10 0.53
N VAL A 134 1.80 11.29 1.29
CA VAL A 134 1.79 9.83 1.16
C VAL A 134 0.46 9.24 1.62
N ALA A 135 -0.04 9.66 2.78
CA ALA A 135 -1.29 9.16 3.33
C ALA A 135 -2.46 9.43 2.38
N TYR A 136 -2.59 10.65 1.86
CA TYR A 136 -3.66 10.96 0.91
C TYR A 136 -3.52 10.23 -0.43
N SER A 137 -2.30 9.90 -0.86
CA SER A 137 -2.10 9.09 -2.07
C SER A 137 -2.71 7.69 -1.98
N THR A 138 -2.97 7.20 -0.75
CA THR A 138 -3.63 5.90 -0.52
C THR A 138 -5.12 5.88 -0.92
N GLY A 139 -5.71 7.04 -1.24
CA GLY A 139 -7.11 7.13 -1.69
C GLY A 139 -7.45 6.26 -2.89
N ILE A 140 -6.46 5.98 -3.75
CA ILE A 140 -6.63 5.13 -4.94
C ILE A 140 -6.64 3.63 -4.62
N LEU A 141 -6.21 3.21 -3.43
CA LEU A 141 -5.98 1.80 -3.13
C LEU A 141 -7.21 0.91 -3.31
N PRO A 142 -8.45 1.29 -2.92
CA PRO A 142 -9.61 0.45 -3.17
C PRO A 142 -9.83 0.17 -4.66
N VAL A 143 -9.59 1.17 -5.52
CA VAL A 143 -9.70 1.06 -6.98
C VAL A 143 -8.61 0.14 -7.52
N VAL A 144 -7.36 0.31 -7.08
CA VAL A 144 -6.23 -0.54 -7.46
C VAL A 144 -6.45 -1.99 -7.05
N THR A 145 -7.05 -2.24 -5.88
CA THR A 145 -7.37 -3.60 -5.42
C THR A 145 -8.31 -4.30 -6.39
N ILE A 146 -9.33 -3.61 -6.91
CA ILE A 146 -10.27 -4.17 -7.90
C ILE A 146 -9.55 -4.44 -9.23
N ILE A 147 -8.79 -3.46 -9.73
CA ILE A 147 -8.05 -3.59 -10.99
C ILE A 147 -7.00 -4.70 -10.92
N GLY A 148 -6.46 -4.96 -9.73
CA GLY A 148 -5.46 -6.00 -9.46
C GLY A 148 -5.93 -7.44 -9.70
N ILE A 149 -7.22 -7.68 -9.95
CA ILE A 149 -7.70 -8.98 -10.44
C ILE A 149 -7.11 -9.30 -11.81
N ILE A 150 -6.89 -8.28 -12.64
CA ILE A 150 -6.30 -8.45 -13.96
C ILE A 150 -4.77 -8.50 -13.80
N PRO A 151 -4.10 -9.61 -14.19
CA PRO A 151 -2.65 -9.76 -14.10
C PRO A 151 -1.92 -8.57 -14.70
N TYR A 152 -0.90 -8.08 -13.99
CA TYR A 152 -0.02 -6.95 -14.36
C TYR A 152 -0.71 -5.58 -14.40
N LEU A 153 -1.99 -5.51 -14.75
CA LEU A 153 -2.71 -4.24 -14.92
C LEU A 153 -2.80 -3.47 -13.60
N GLY A 154 -3.09 -4.16 -12.49
CA GLY A 154 -3.10 -3.52 -11.16
C GLY A 154 -1.76 -2.90 -10.80
N THR A 155 -0.66 -3.59 -11.10
CA THR A 155 0.70 -3.09 -10.87
C THR A 155 1.01 -1.88 -11.74
N VAL A 156 0.65 -1.92 -13.02
CA VAL A 156 0.83 -0.79 -13.95
C VAL A 156 0.05 0.43 -13.50
N VAL A 157 -1.25 0.28 -13.20
CA VAL A 157 -2.11 1.39 -12.75
C VAL A 157 -1.59 1.97 -11.44
N ARG A 158 -1.24 1.13 -10.47
CA ARG A 158 -0.70 1.58 -9.18
C ARG A 158 0.53 2.47 -9.35
N VAL A 159 1.48 2.05 -10.18
CA VAL A 159 2.74 2.79 -10.35
C VAL A 159 2.53 4.05 -11.16
N ILE A 160 1.83 3.99 -12.30
CA ILE A 160 1.56 5.19 -13.13
C ILE A 160 0.81 6.24 -12.31
N TRP A 161 -0.21 5.82 -11.57
CA TRP A 161 -0.97 6.72 -10.70
C TRP A 161 -0.11 7.29 -9.57
N GLY A 162 0.70 6.45 -8.92
CA GLY A 162 1.63 6.89 -7.89
C GLY A 162 2.62 7.93 -8.40
N ILE A 163 3.22 7.73 -9.57
CA ILE A 163 4.09 8.71 -10.24
C ILE A 163 3.35 10.02 -10.41
N TRP A 164 2.14 9.97 -10.96
CA TRP A 164 1.35 11.17 -11.21
C TRP A 164 1.05 11.95 -9.93
N LEU A 165 0.55 11.30 -8.88
CA LEU A 165 0.29 11.94 -7.59
C LEU A 165 1.56 12.52 -6.97
N MET A 166 2.70 11.83 -7.06
CA MET A 166 3.96 12.33 -6.52
C MET A 166 4.49 13.53 -7.30
N ILE A 167 4.28 13.59 -8.62
CA ILE A 167 4.59 14.78 -9.42
C ILE A 167 3.73 15.96 -8.96
N ILE A 168 2.42 15.77 -8.82
CA ILE A 168 1.51 16.82 -8.36
C ILE A 168 1.84 17.28 -6.94
N ALA A 169 2.07 16.36 -6.00
CA ALA A 169 2.50 16.71 -4.65
C ALA A 169 3.81 17.51 -4.66
N SER A 170 4.74 17.15 -5.56
CA SER A 170 6.01 17.86 -5.68
C SER A 170 5.84 19.31 -6.14
N THR A 171 4.95 19.56 -7.10
CA THR A 171 4.75 20.91 -7.63
C THR A 171 3.84 21.75 -6.75
N GLU A 172 2.70 21.22 -6.32
CA GLU A 172 1.68 21.97 -5.59
C GLU A 172 2.02 22.13 -4.10
N VAL A 173 2.60 21.11 -3.47
CA VAL A 173 2.89 21.14 -2.02
C VAL A 173 4.33 21.57 -1.76
N HIS A 174 5.27 20.91 -2.43
CA HIS A 174 6.70 21.09 -2.18
C HIS A 174 7.33 22.21 -3.02
N GLY A 175 6.59 22.82 -3.95
CA GLY A 175 7.07 23.93 -4.78
C GLY A 175 8.27 23.55 -5.64
N ARG A 176 8.35 22.30 -6.10
CA ARG A 176 9.40 21.82 -7.02
C ARG A 176 9.00 22.13 -8.47
N SER A 177 9.99 22.27 -9.36
CA SER A 177 9.69 22.41 -10.78
C SER A 177 9.10 21.12 -11.35
N GLN A 178 8.14 21.27 -12.27
CA GLN A 178 7.50 20.15 -12.97
C GLN A 178 8.53 19.23 -13.64
N GLN A 179 9.56 19.80 -14.28
CA GLN A 179 10.60 19.02 -14.95
C GLN A 179 11.42 18.17 -13.98
N THR A 180 11.85 18.73 -12.84
CA THR A 180 12.60 17.97 -11.83
C THR A 180 11.73 16.87 -11.24
N ALA A 181 10.45 17.15 -10.94
CA ALA A 181 9.53 16.15 -10.42
C ALA A 181 9.31 15.00 -11.43
N MET A 182 9.08 15.32 -12.71
CA MET A 182 8.91 14.30 -13.76
C MET A 182 10.13 13.40 -13.92
N ILE A 183 11.36 13.96 -13.87
CA ILE A 183 12.58 13.16 -13.98
C ILE A 183 12.73 12.23 -12.78
N VAL A 184 12.65 12.77 -11.56
CA VAL A 184 12.87 12.00 -10.32
C VAL A 184 11.82 10.89 -10.19
N PHE A 185 10.54 11.24 -10.26
CA PHE A 185 9.45 10.26 -10.10
C PHE A 185 9.26 9.38 -11.32
N GLY A 186 9.62 9.85 -12.52
CA GLY A 186 9.67 9.02 -13.72
C GLY A 186 10.70 7.89 -13.60
N VAL A 187 11.92 8.20 -13.14
CA VAL A 187 12.97 7.19 -12.91
C VAL A 187 12.57 6.22 -11.79
N LEU A 188 12.12 6.72 -10.64
CA LEU A 188 11.66 5.87 -9.53
C LEU A 188 10.46 5.00 -9.94
N GLY A 189 9.55 5.58 -10.71
CA GLY A 189 8.39 4.91 -11.27
C GLY A 189 8.77 3.80 -12.24
N LEU A 190 9.73 4.04 -13.13
CA LEU A 190 10.22 3.03 -14.05
C LEU A 190 10.86 1.85 -13.30
N LEU A 191 11.70 2.14 -12.30
CA LEU A 191 12.27 1.11 -11.41
C LEU A 191 11.18 0.34 -10.66
N GLY A 192 10.16 1.04 -10.15
CA GLY A 192 9.00 0.47 -9.49
C GLY A 192 8.17 -0.44 -10.42
N LEU A 193 7.99 -0.05 -11.68
CA LEU A 193 7.32 -0.88 -12.69
C LEU A 193 8.09 -2.16 -12.96
N PHE A 194 9.40 -2.07 -13.22
CA PHE A 194 10.23 -3.25 -13.46
C PHE A 194 10.24 -4.21 -12.27
N SER A 195 10.41 -3.67 -11.05
CA SER A 195 10.39 -4.46 -9.81
C SER A 195 9.02 -5.11 -9.59
N GLY A 196 7.94 -4.34 -9.76
CA GLY A 196 6.57 -4.83 -9.56
C GLY A 196 6.18 -5.92 -10.56
N LEU A 197 6.47 -5.73 -11.85
CA LEU A 197 6.16 -6.72 -12.88
C LEU A 197 7.00 -7.99 -12.72
N SER A 198 8.29 -7.84 -12.38
CA SER A 198 9.18 -8.99 -12.12
C SER A 198 8.72 -9.77 -10.88
N GLY A 199 8.33 -9.06 -9.81
CA GLY A 199 7.80 -9.68 -8.59
C GLY A 199 6.47 -10.39 -8.83
N GLU A 200 5.58 -9.81 -9.63
CA GLU A 200 4.31 -10.45 -9.99
C GLU A 200 4.52 -11.70 -10.85
N HIS A 201 5.44 -11.65 -11.82
CA HIS A 201 5.84 -12.82 -12.61
C HIS A 201 6.44 -13.92 -11.73
N ALA A 202 7.35 -13.58 -10.82
CA ALA A 202 7.92 -14.54 -9.88
C ALA A 202 6.85 -15.15 -8.95
N SER A 203 5.93 -14.33 -8.43
CA SER A 203 4.84 -14.80 -7.57
C SER A 203 3.91 -15.77 -8.29
N ARG A 204 3.62 -15.55 -9.57
CA ARG A 204 2.76 -16.45 -10.36
C ARG A 204 3.46 -17.78 -10.63
N ASN A 205 4.74 -17.77 -10.96
CA ASN A 205 5.51 -18.99 -11.12
C ASN A 205 5.59 -19.80 -9.82
N VAL A 206 5.69 -19.12 -8.66
CA VAL A 206 5.63 -19.77 -7.34
C VAL A 206 4.24 -20.34 -7.06
N GLN A 207 3.15 -19.62 -7.38
CA GLN A 207 1.78 -20.13 -7.22
C GLN A 207 1.56 -21.40 -8.05
N GLU A 208 1.94 -21.39 -9.33
CA GLU A 208 1.86 -22.58 -10.18
C GLU A 208 2.69 -23.74 -9.62
N ALA A 209 3.88 -23.48 -9.08
CA ALA A 209 4.71 -24.51 -8.46
C ALA A 209 4.06 -25.07 -7.18
N VAL A 210 3.47 -24.22 -6.34
CA VAL A 210 2.75 -24.64 -5.13
C VAL A 210 1.53 -25.47 -5.48
N GLU A 211 0.74 -25.07 -6.48
CA GLU A 211 -0.43 -25.83 -6.92
C GLU A 211 -0.04 -27.20 -7.47
N ARG A 212 1.01 -27.28 -8.30
CA ARG A 212 1.54 -28.55 -8.81
C ARG A 212 2.01 -29.46 -7.68
N ASN A 213 2.77 -28.92 -6.72
CA ASN A 213 3.27 -29.68 -5.57
C ASN A 213 2.13 -30.15 -4.66
N ALA A 214 1.10 -29.33 -4.46
CA ALA A 214 -0.07 -29.68 -3.68
C ALA A 214 -0.85 -30.82 -4.35
N ALA A 215 -1.08 -30.75 -5.66
CA ALA A 215 -1.74 -31.80 -6.43
C ALA A 215 -0.94 -33.11 -6.41
N GLU A 216 0.38 -33.04 -6.52
CA GLU A 216 1.24 -34.21 -6.43
C GLU A 216 1.19 -34.85 -5.03
N LEU A 217 1.22 -34.03 -3.97
CA LEU A 217 1.09 -34.51 -2.60
C LEU A 217 -0.26 -35.18 -2.35
N GLU A 218 -1.35 -34.59 -2.85
CA GLU A 218 -2.69 -35.18 -2.74
C GLU A 218 -2.78 -36.52 -3.47
N GLN A 219 -2.25 -36.61 -4.70
CA GLN A 219 -2.20 -37.85 -5.46
C GLN A 219 -1.37 -38.93 -4.73
N ARG A 220 -0.24 -38.54 -4.12
CA ARG A 220 0.59 -39.44 -3.30
C ARG A 220 -0.16 -39.91 -2.04
N MET A 221 -0.92 -39.04 -1.37
CA MET A 221 -1.74 -39.44 -0.24
C MET A 221 -2.86 -40.40 -0.64
N GLN A 222 -3.56 -40.13 -1.75
CA GLN A 222 -4.60 -41.02 -2.26
C GLN A 222 -4.04 -42.38 -2.71
N SER A 223 -2.83 -42.42 -3.28
CA SER A 223 -2.20 -43.69 -3.63
C SER A 223 -1.83 -44.51 -2.39
N LEU A 224 -1.33 -43.87 -1.33
CA LEU A 224 -1.07 -44.50 -0.03
C LEU A 224 -2.35 -45.06 0.59
N GLU A 225 -3.43 -44.28 0.59
CA GLU A 225 -4.75 -44.71 1.05
C GLU A 225 -5.22 -45.96 0.28
N ASN A 226 -5.18 -45.91 -1.05
CA ASN A 226 -5.55 -47.04 -1.91
C ASN A 226 -4.66 -48.28 -1.72
N LEU A 227 -3.38 -48.10 -1.38
CA LEU A 227 -2.43 -49.19 -1.11
C LEU A 227 -2.69 -49.88 0.24
N GLY A 228 -3.24 -49.15 1.21
CA GLY A 228 -3.64 -49.74 2.50
C GLY A 228 -5.04 -50.31 2.52
N VAL A 229 -5.86 -50.10 1.50
CA VAL A 229 -7.18 -50.74 1.42
C VAL A 229 -7.03 -52.16 0.87
N ASN A 230 -7.49 -53.16 1.62
CA ASN A 230 -7.52 -54.56 1.18
C ASN A 230 -8.76 -54.84 0.30
N LYS A 231 -8.87 -56.04 -0.28
CA LYS A 231 -9.90 -56.37 -1.30
C LYS A 231 -11.35 -56.23 -0.79
N ASP A 232 -11.53 -56.21 0.52
CA ASP A 232 -12.82 -56.11 1.21
C ASP A 232 -13.18 -54.66 1.57
N GLY A 233 -12.33 -53.68 1.26
CA GLY A 233 -12.56 -52.26 1.51
C GLY A 233 -12.09 -51.78 2.90
N GLU A 234 -11.38 -52.61 3.67
CA GLU A 234 -10.89 -52.27 5.00
C GLU A 234 -9.42 -51.80 4.97
N ILE A 235 -9.05 -50.94 5.91
CA ILE A 235 -7.67 -50.46 6.05
C ILE A 235 -6.81 -51.56 6.67
N ASP A 236 -5.85 -52.09 5.91
CA ASP A 236 -4.79 -53.03 6.29
C ASP A 236 -3.59 -52.26 6.90
N PRO A 237 -3.39 -52.34 8.22
CA PRO A 237 -2.35 -51.56 8.92
C PRO A 237 -0.92 -51.92 8.49
N GLU A 238 -0.68 -53.16 8.05
CA GLU A 238 0.66 -53.61 7.68
C GLU A 238 1.05 -53.07 6.31
N LYS A 239 0.12 -53.07 5.35
CA LYS A 239 0.34 -52.47 4.03
C LYS A 239 0.48 -50.96 4.09
N MET A 240 -0.37 -50.31 4.90
CA MET A 240 -0.27 -48.88 5.17
C MET A 240 1.09 -48.52 5.79
N GLY A 241 1.57 -49.32 6.74
CA GLY A 241 2.89 -49.14 7.36
C GLY A 241 4.05 -49.27 6.36
N ARG A 242 3.99 -50.24 5.44
CA ARG A 242 5.01 -50.39 4.38
C ARG A 242 4.98 -49.24 3.38
N ALA A 243 3.79 -48.84 2.92
CA ALA A 243 3.62 -47.76 1.96
C ALA A 243 4.11 -46.41 2.53
N MET A 244 3.79 -46.13 3.79
CA MET A 244 4.33 -44.96 4.51
C MET A 244 5.86 -45.05 4.67
N GLY A 245 6.41 -46.24 4.94
CA GLY A 245 7.85 -46.46 5.01
C GLY A 245 8.58 -46.14 3.70
N GLU A 246 8.03 -46.56 2.56
CA GLU A 246 8.56 -46.23 1.22
C GLU A 246 8.47 -44.73 0.93
N PHE A 247 7.38 -44.09 1.33
CA PHE A 247 7.21 -42.64 1.21
C PHE A 247 8.27 -41.86 1.99
N PHE A 248 8.50 -42.21 3.27
CA PHE A 248 9.51 -41.54 4.10
C PHE A 248 10.92 -41.73 3.54
N LYS A 249 11.23 -42.93 3.05
CA LYS A 249 12.53 -43.19 2.42
C LYS A 249 12.74 -42.35 1.16
N GLY A 250 11.70 -42.20 0.32
CA GLY A 250 11.77 -41.33 -0.86
C GLY A 250 11.98 -39.85 -0.52
N MET A 251 11.38 -39.36 0.58
CA MET A 251 11.64 -38.00 1.06
C MET A 251 13.07 -37.81 1.59
N GLU A 252 13.61 -38.81 2.29
CA GLU A 252 15.00 -38.79 2.79
C GLU A 252 16.01 -38.77 1.64
N GLU A 253 15.75 -39.54 0.57
CA GLU A 253 16.57 -39.54 -0.65
C GLU A 253 16.52 -38.19 -1.37
N ALA A 254 15.32 -37.61 -1.56
CA ALA A 254 15.17 -36.29 -2.17
C ALA A 254 15.85 -35.17 -1.36
N ALA A 255 15.79 -35.22 -0.03
CA ALA A 255 16.46 -34.27 0.84
C ALA A 255 18.00 -34.35 0.70
N ARG A 256 18.55 -35.57 0.59
CA ARG A 256 19.98 -35.80 0.35
C ARG A 256 20.43 -35.27 -1.01
N GLU A 257 19.66 -35.50 -2.07
CA GLU A 257 19.96 -34.98 -3.40
C GLU A 257 19.96 -33.44 -3.42
N ALA A 258 19.00 -32.82 -2.73
CA ALA A 258 18.95 -31.37 -2.61
C ALA A 258 20.15 -30.79 -1.83
N GLU A 259 20.59 -31.45 -0.75
CA GLU A 259 21.79 -31.05 -0.01
C GLU A 259 23.08 -31.19 -0.85
N GLN A 260 23.22 -32.27 -1.62
CA GLN A 260 24.37 -32.48 -2.51
C GLN A 260 24.42 -31.44 -3.63
N ALA A 261 23.29 -31.17 -4.28
CA ALA A 261 23.20 -30.15 -5.32
C ALA A 261 23.52 -28.74 -4.78
N ALA A 262 23.12 -28.42 -3.55
CA ALA A 262 23.46 -27.16 -2.90
C ALA A 262 24.97 -27.04 -2.61
N GLN A 263 25.62 -28.13 -2.21
CA GLN A 263 27.07 -28.18 -1.95
C GLN A 263 27.92 -28.08 -3.23
N GLU A 264 27.43 -28.58 -4.37
CA GLU A 264 28.12 -28.48 -5.67
C GLU A 264 27.98 -27.11 -6.33
N SER A 265 27.02 -26.30 -5.89
CA SER A 265 26.75 -24.95 -6.43
C SER A 265 27.50 -23.80 -5.74
N ASN A 266 28.39 -24.11 -4.79
CA ASN A 266 29.18 -23.17 -3.99
C ASN A 266 30.68 -23.36 -4.21
#